data_AF-A0A2V6DWV0-F1
#
_entry.id   AF-A0A2V6DWV0-F1
#
_cell.length_a   1.000
_cell.length_b   1.000
_cell.length_c   1.000
_cell.angle_alpha   90.00
_cell.angle_beta   90.00
_cell.angle_gamma   90.00
#
_symmetry.space_group_name_H-M   'P 1'
#
loop_
_entity.id
_entity.type
_entity.pdbx_description
1 polymer ?
#
loop_
_entity_poly.entity_id
_entity_poly.type
_entity_poly.pdbx_seq_one_letter_code
_entity_poly.pdbx_strand_id
1 'polypeptide(L)'
;MLSLRMINANWLLQILVSIFLAILFLQSGIDKVADRRGNLEFLRGHFAKSPLAGMVLLLVTIITILEIAAGGLSAIGCVLIILNRDPTVAFCGAVISAIAITALFFGQRMAKDYAGAAVLVSYFLLALVAIYLLAR
;
A
#
# COMPACT_ATOMS: atom_id res chain seq x y z
N MET A 1 -32.76 2.68 26.44
CA MET A 1 -32.87 2.03 25.12
C MET A 1 -31.99 2.81 24.15
N LEU A 2 -30.81 2.27 23.84
CA LEU A 2 -29.73 2.93 23.12
C LEU A 2 -30.20 3.37 21.73
N SER A 3 -30.31 4.68 21.53
CA SER A 3 -30.35 5.25 20.18
C SER A 3 -28.96 5.05 19.57
N LEU A 4 -28.90 4.21 18.54
CA LEU A 4 -27.84 4.15 17.53
C LEU A 4 -27.66 5.54 16.91
N ARG A 5 -27.03 6.44 17.67
CA ARG A 5 -26.76 7.82 17.28
C ARG A 5 -25.64 7.76 16.25
N MET A 6 -26.03 7.52 15.00
CA MET A 6 -25.31 7.79 13.76
C MET A 6 -23.82 7.42 13.82
N ILE A 7 -23.48 6.17 13.47
CA ILE A 7 -22.10 5.87 13.04
C ILE A 7 -21.76 6.90 11.96
N ASN A 8 -20.80 7.78 12.24
CA ASN A 8 -20.37 8.79 11.29
C ASN A 8 -19.78 8.04 10.08
N ALA A 9 -20.43 8.14 8.93
CA ALA A 9 -20.02 7.43 7.72
C ALA A 9 -18.54 7.64 7.40
N ASN A 10 -18.02 8.85 7.64
CA ASN A 10 -16.61 9.15 7.43
C ASN A 10 -15.69 8.34 8.35
N TRP A 11 -16.04 8.19 9.63
CA TRP A 11 -15.23 7.43 10.57
C TRP A 11 -15.18 5.95 10.19
N LEU A 12 -16.30 5.39 9.75
CA LEU A 12 -16.34 4.01 9.25
C LEU A 12 -15.50 3.86 7.98
N LEU A 13 -15.61 4.79 7.03
CA LEU A 13 -14.81 4.79 5.80
C LEU A 13 -13.30 4.88 6.09
N GLN A 14 -12.90 5.71 7.05
CA GLN A 14 -11.50 5.84 7.49
C GLN A 14 -10.96 4.53 8.07
N ILE A 15 -11.75 3.82 8.89
CA ILE A 15 -11.35 2.52 9.44
C ILE A 15 -11.21 1.49 8.31
N LEU A 16 -12.25 1.35 7.47
CA LEU A 16 -12.28 0.33 6.41
C LEU A 16 -11.16 0.53 5.40
N VAL A 17 -10.90 1.78 4.97
CA VAL A 17 -9.81 2.06 4.04
C VAL A 17 -8.43 1.83 4.67
N SER A 18 -8.27 2.13 5.97
CA SER A 18 -7.02 1.86 6.69
C SER A 18 -6.76 0.36 6.84
N ILE A 19 -7.79 -0.44 7.14
CA ILE A 19 -7.70 -1.90 7.19
C ILE A 19 -7.34 -2.46 5.81
N PHE A 20 -7.99 -1.98 4.76
CA PHE A 20 -7.72 -2.44 3.39
C PHE A 20 -6.26 -2.21 3.01
N LEU A 21 -5.74 -0.99 3.22
CA LEU A 21 -4.34 -0.66 2.95
C LEU A 21 -3.39 -1.46 3.84
N ALA A 22 -3.71 -1.66 5.12
CA ALA A 22 -2.92 -2.50 6.02
C ALA A 22 -2.77 -3.92 5.48
N ILE A 23 -3.89 -4.57 5.10
CA ILE A 23 -3.87 -5.94 4.57
C ILE A 23 -3.08 -6.00 3.26
N LEU A 24 -3.38 -5.11 2.31
CA LEU A 24 -2.74 -5.07 1.00
C LEU A 24 -1.21 -4.98 1.13
N PHE A 25 -0.73 -4.04 1.94
CA PHE A 25 0.69 -3.74 2.01
C PHE A 25 1.46 -4.61 3.00
N LEU A 26 0.87 -4.98 4.15
CA LEU A 26 1.53 -5.92 5.06
C LEU A 26 1.62 -7.31 4.46
N GLN A 27 0.58 -7.82 3.79
CA GLN A 27 0.66 -9.13 3.15
C GLN A 27 1.75 -9.12 2.06
N SER A 28 1.77 -8.11 1.19
CA SER A 28 2.77 -7.97 0.13
C SER A 28 4.20 -7.80 0.66
N GLY A 29 4.38 -7.00 1.71
CA GLY A 29 5.68 -6.73 2.32
C GLY A 29 6.23 -7.90 3.14
N ILE A 30 5.39 -8.55 3.94
CA ILE A 30 5.78 -9.73 4.74
C ILE A 30 6.15 -10.89 3.83
N ASP A 31 5.41 -11.12 2.74
CA ASP A 31 5.73 -12.14 1.74
C ASP A 31 7.15 -11.95 1.16
N LYS A 32 7.52 -10.72 0.80
CA LYS A 32 8.87 -10.40 0.29
C LYS A 32 9.99 -10.60 1.30
N VAL A 33 9.68 -10.57 2.60
CA VAL A 33 10.65 -10.89 3.66
C VAL A 33 10.72 -12.39 3.89
N ALA A 34 9.58 -13.07 3.98
CA ALA A 34 9.47 -14.49 4.28
C ALA A 34 9.95 -15.37 3.11
N ASP A 35 9.51 -15.08 1.88
CA ASP A 35 9.97 -15.72 0.65
C ASP A 35 10.76 -14.74 -0.23
N ARG A 36 11.86 -14.24 0.33
CA ARG A 36 12.72 -13.28 -0.37
C ARG A 36 13.39 -13.89 -1.60
N ARG A 37 13.73 -15.19 -1.55
CA ARG A 37 14.40 -15.87 -2.67
C ARG A 37 13.46 -16.05 -3.85
N GLY A 38 12.24 -16.56 -3.62
CA GLY A 38 11.23 -16.72 -4.67
C GLY A 38 10.88 -15.38 -5.33
N ASN A 39 10.66 -14.34 -4.52
CA ASN A 39 10.40 -12.99 -5.03
C ASN A 39 11.55 -12.45 -5.91
N LEU A 40 12.81 -12.62 -5.51
CA LEU A 40 13.95 -12.20 -6.32
C LEU A 40 14.08 -12.98 -7.63
N GLU A 41 13.81 -14.28 -7.60
CA GLU A 41 13.87 -15.13 -8.79
C GLU A 41 12.79 -14.74 -9.81
N PHE A 42 11.54 -14.59 -9.34
CA PHE A 42 10.43 -14.12 -10.17
C PHE A 42 10.73 -12.74 -10.79
N LEU A 43 11.16 -11.78 -9.97
CA LEU A 43 11.38 -10.41 -10.44
C LEU A 43 12.62 -10.26 -11.32
N ARG A 44 13.64 -11.11 -11.18
CA ARG A 44 14.75 -11.17 -12.13
C ARG A 44 14.26 -11.58 -13.52
N GLY A 45 13.38 -12.57 -13.60
CA GLY A 45 12.73 -12.95 -14.86
C GLY A 45 11.87 -11.82 -15.42
N HIS A 46 11.01 -11.23 -14.58
CA HIS A 46 10.10 -10.14 -14.97
C HIS A 46 10.86 -8.92 -15.55
N PHE A 47 11.94 -8.49 -14.90
CA PHE A 47 12.71 -7.32 -15.31
C PHE A 47 13.84 -7.61 -16.31
N ALA A 48 14.05 -8.86 -16.74
CA ALA A 48 15.23 -9.28 -17.52
C ALA A 48 15.48 -8.48 -18.80
N LYS A 49 14.42 -7.99 -19.46
CA LYS A 49 14.50 -7.18 -20.70
C LYS A 49 14.30 -5.68 -20.46
N SER A 50 14.26 -5.25 -19.21
CA SER A 50 14.01 -3.87 -18.82
C SER A 50 15.33 -3.13 -18.52
N PRO A 51 15.33 -1.78 -18.52
CA PRO A 51 16.46 -0.99 -18.04
C PRO A 51 16.83 -1.24 -16.56
N LEU A 52 15.95 -1.90 -15.81
CA LEU A 52 16.05 -2.14 -14.37
C LEU A 52 16.64 -3.52 -14.02
N ALA A 53 17.01 -4.34 -15.00
CA ALA A 53 17.44 -5.74 -14.80
C ALA A 53 18.59 -5.89 -13.77
N GLY A 54 19.56 -4.97 -13.76
CA GLY A 54 20.69 -4.98 -12.83
C GLY A 54 20.37 -4.50 -11.41
N MET A 55 19.16 -3.96 -11.18
CA MET A 55 18.77 -3.30 -9.93
C MET A 55 17.71 -4.07 -9.15
N VAL A 56 17.31 -5.28 -9.59
CA VAL A 56 16.18 -6.02 -9.00
C VAL A 56 16.31 -6.20 -7.48
N LEU A 57 17.49 -6.53 -6.97
CA LEU A 57 17.70 -6.66 -5.52
C LEU A 57 17.42 -5.36 -4.76
N LEU A 58 17.88 -4.23 -5.31
CA LEU A 58 17.65 -2.91 -4.73
C LEU A 58 16.17 -2.55 -4.79
N LEU A 59 15.52 -2.75 -5.94
CA LEU A 59 14.10 -2.48 -6.13
C LEU A 59 13.22 -3.26 -5.16
N VAL A 60 13.47 -4.57 -5.02
CA VAL A 60 12.77 -5.42 -4.05
C VAL A 60 12.98 -4.92 -2.63
N THR A 61 14.19 -4.50 -2.28
CA THR A 61 14.47 -3.99 -0.93
C THR A 61 13.72 -2.70 -0.64
N ILE A 62 13.79 -1.72 -1.56
CA ILE A 62 13.12 -0.43 -1.41
C ILE A 62 11.60 -0.62 -1.35
N ILE A 63 11.03 -1.40 -2.26
CA ILE A 63 9.58 -1.58 -2.27
C ILE A 63 9.11 -2.32 -1.02
N THR A 64 9.86 -3.32 -0.52
CA THR A 64 9.51 -4.01 0.73
C THR A 64 9.48 -3.04 1.92
N ILE A 65 10.43 -2.11 2.01
CA ILE A 65 10.44 -1.09 3.07
C ILE A 65 9.21 -0.19 2.95
N LEU A 66 8.89 0.28 1.74
CA LEU A 66 7.72 1.12 1.50
C LEU A 66 6.41 0.39 1.84
N GLU A 67 6.28 -0.89 1.45
CA GLU A 67 5.09 -1.69 1.71
C GLU A 67 4.93 -1.98 3.21
N ILE A 68 5.99 -2.36 3.91
CA ILE A 68 5.91 -2.58 5.37
C ILE A 68 5.59 -1.27 6.09
N ALA A 69 6.18 -0.14 5.68
CA ALA A 69 5.86 1.16 6.26
C ALA A 69 4.42 1.59 5.97
N ALA A 70 3.96 1.47 4.72
CA ALA A 70 2.59 1.78 4.32
C ALA A 70 1.58 0.95 5.14
N GLY A 71 1.75 -0.37 5.12
CA GLY A 71 0.84 -1.29 5.81
C GLY A 71 0.88 -1.14 7.32
N GLY A 72 2.07 -0.96 7.90
CA GLY A 72 2.26 -0.76 9.34
C GLY A 72 1.64 0.54 9.84
N LEU A 73 1.87 1.66 9.14
CA LEU A 73 1.25 2.95 9.48
C LEU A 73 -0.27 2.91 9.30
N SER A 74 -0.78 2.25 8.25
CA SER A 74 -2.23 2.05 8.08
C SER A 74 -2.84 1.19 9.18
N ALA A 75 -2.15 0.13 9.64
CA ALA A 75 -2.62 -0.71 10.73
C ALA A 75 -2.63 0.02 12.09
N ILE A 76 -1.52 0.69 12.43
CA ILE A 76 -1.41 1.49 13.66
C ILE A 76 -2.42 2.64 13.62
N GLY A 77 -2.51 3.33 12.49
CA GLY A 77 -3.46 4.40 12.26
C GLY A 77 -4.91 3.94 12.40
N CYS A 78 -5.26 2.75 11.92
CA CYS A 78 -6.58 2.16 12.13
C CYS A 78 -6.91 2.02 13.63
N VAL A 79 -5.96 1.52 14.43
CA VAL A 79 -6.14 1.41 15.89
C VAL A 79 -6.33 2.79 16.52
N LEU A 80 -5.54 3.79 16.12
CA LEU A 80 -5.66 5.16 16.64
C LEU A 80 -6.97 5.84 16.22
N ILE A 81 -7.49 5.59 15.02
CA ILE A 81 -8.81 6.07 14.60
C ILE A 81 -9.91 5.47 15.48
N ILE A 82 -9.81 4.19 15.85
CA ILE A 82 -10.80 3.50 16.68
C ILE A 82 -10.78 4.05 18.11
N LEU A 83 -9.60 4.16 18.72
CA LEU A 83 -9.43 4.52 20.13
C LEU A 83 -9.50 6.03 20.36
N ASN A 84 -8.83 6.81 19.52
CA ASN A 84 -8.56 8.24 19.75
C ASN A 84 -9.24 9.16 18.73
N ARG A 85 -9.87 8.61 17.68
CA ARG A 85 -10.45 9.37 16.55
C ARG A 85 -9.42 10.20 15.78
N ASP A 86 -8.15 9.80 15.85
CA ASP A 86 -7.02 10.49 15.22
C ASP A 86 -6.63 9.78 13.90
N PRO A 87 -6.83 10.42 12.73
CA PRO A 87 -6.46 9.85 11.43
C PRO A 87 -5.02 10.13 11.00
N THR A 88 -4.23 10.91 11.74
CA THR A 88 -2.92 11.43 11.26
C THR A 88 -1.95 10.30 10.87
N VAL A 89 -1.86 9.23 11.67
CA VAL A 89 -0.95 8.12 11.35
C VAL A 89 -1.45 7.30 10.15
N ALA A 90 -2.76 7.08 10.05
CA ALA A 90 -3.35 6.40 8.90
C ALA A 90 -3.18 7.22 7.62
N PHE A 91 -3.27 8.55 7.71
CA PHE A 91 -3.00 9.47 6.61
C PHE A 91 -1.57 9.29 6.09
N CYS A 92 -0.57 9.27 6.98
CA CYS A 92 0.81 8.96 6.59
C CYS A 92 0.92 7.60 5.89
N GLY A 93 0.25 6.56 6.41
CA GLY A 93 0.20 5.25 5.76
C GLY A 93 -0.40 5.29 4.35
N ALA A 94 -1.46 6.06 4.13
CA ALA A 94 -2.09 6.25 2.83
C ALA A 94 -1.17 7.01 1.84
N VAL A 95 -0.42 8.01 2.30
CA VAL A 95 0.57 8.71 1.48
C VAL A 95 1.70 7.77 1.05
N ILE A 96 2.28 7.00 1.98
CA ILE A 96 3.33 6.02 1.65
C ILE A 96 2.77 4.93 0.72
N SER A 97 1.52 4.51 0.90
CA SER A 97 0.82 3.59 0.00
C SER A 97 0.78 4.11 -1.45
N ALA A 98 0.40 5.38 -1.64
CA ALA A 98 0.36 6.00 -2.97
C ALA A 98 1.75 6.09 -3.62
N ILE A 99 2.79 6.39 -2.82
CA ILE A 99 4.19 6.38 -3.25
C ILE A 99 4.62 4.97 -3.67
N ALA A 100 4.32 3.94 -2.88
CA ALA A 100 4.63 2.55 -3.18
C ALA A 100 3.96 2.09 -4.50
N ILE A 101 2.68 2.41 -4.69
CA ILE A 101 1.95 2.08 -5.93
C ILE A 101 2.54 2.81 -7.13
N THR A 102 2.97 4.06 -6.97
CA THR A 102 3.62 4.82 -8.05
C THR A 102 4.97 4.19 -8.42
N ALA A 103 5.76 3.75 -7.44
CA ALA A 103 7.01 3.04 -7.68
C ALA A 103 6.78 1.68 -8.38
N LEU A 104 5.78 0.91 -7.95
CA LEU A 104 5.36 -0.33 -8.62
C LEU A 104 4.93 -0.06 -10.06
N PHE A 105 4.08 0.95 -10.27
CA PHE A 105 3.60 1.33 -11.60
C PHE A 105 4.76 1.68 -12.53
N PHE A 106 5.70 2.49 -12.06
CA PHE A 106 6.92 2.81 -12.81
C PHE A 106 7.69 1.54 -13.19
N GLY A 107 7.88 0.61 -12.24
CA GLY A 107 8.49 -0.69 -12.50
C GLY A 107 7.79 -1.46 -13.63
N GLN A 108 6.47 -1.62 -13.53
CA GLN A 108 5.66 -2.28 -14.57
C GLN A 108 5.83 -1.62 -15.95
N ARG A 109 5.87 -0.28 -15.99
CA ARG A 109 6.09 0.47 -17.24
C ARG A 109 7.48 0.23 -17.84
N MET A 110 8.52 0.17 -17.01
CA MET A 110 9.89 -0.14 -17.46
C MET A 110 10.05 -1.59 -17.92
N ALA A 111 9.31 -2.52 -17.30
CA ALA A 111 9.23 -3.92 -17.73
C ALA A 111 8.35 -4.13 -18.98
N LYS A 112 7.65 -3.09 -19.44
CA LYS A 112 6.62 -3.16 -20.50
C LYS A 112 5.47 -4.11 -20.16
N ASP A 113 5.20 -4.33 -18.88
CA ASP A 113 4.02 -5.04 -18.41
C ASP A 113 2.86 -4.04 -18.26
N TYR A 114 2.12 -3.85 -19.36
CA TYR A 114 0.98 -2.94 -19.41
C TYR A 114 -0.23 -3.46 -18.63
N ALA A 115 -0.39 -4.79 -18.55
CA ALA A 115 -1.50 -5.39 -17.83
C ALA A 115 -1.31 -5.22 -16.32
N GLY A 116 -0.11 -5.49 -15.81
CA GLY A 116 0.27 -5.24 -14.42
C GLY A 116 0.14 -3.75 -14.06
N ALA A 117 0.59 -2.85 -14.94
CA ALA A 117 0.44 -1.41 -14.75
C ALA A 117 -1.03 -0.96 -14.67
N ALA A 118 -1.92 -1.55 -15.48
CA ALA A 118 -3.34 -1.21 -15.48
C ALA A 118 -4.04 -1.61 -14.17
N VAL A 119 -3.70 -2.77 -13.58
CA VAL A 119 -4.25 -3.21 -12.28
C VAL A 119 -3.94 -2.19 -11.18
N LEU A 120 -2.72 -1.66 -11.15
CA LEU A 120 -2.26 -0.71 -10.14
C LEU A 120 -3.03 0.62 -10.14
N VAL A 121 -3.67 1.00 -11.25
CA VAL A 121 -4.48 2.23 -11.32
C VAL A 121 -5.61 2.21 -10.31
N SER A 122 -6.28 1.06 -10.14
CA SER A 122 -7.37 0.92 -9.18
C SER A 122 -6.90 1.07 -7.72
N TYR A 123 -5.76 0.49 -7.37
CA TYR A 123 -5.14 0.66 -6.06
C TYR A 123 -4.68 2.10 -5.84
N PHE A 124 -4.15 2.76 -6.88
CA PHE A 124 -3.75 4.16 -6.79
C PHE A 124 -4.94 5.08 -6.52
N LEU A 125 -6.05 4.88 -7.23
CA LEU A 125 -7.28 5.63 -6.98
C LEU A 125 -7.81 5.39 -5.55
N LEU A 126 -7.76 4.15 -5.05
CA LEU A 126 -8.11 3.84 -3.68
C LEU A 126 -7.21 4.58 -2.68
N ALA A 127 -5.90 4.64 -2.91
CA ALA A 127 -4.96 5.37 -2.06
C ALA A 127 -5.24 6.88 -2.07
N LEU A 128 -5.58 7.48 -3.22
CA LEU A 128 -5.97 8.89 -3.31
C LEU A 128 -7.26 9.18 -2.53
N VAL A 129 -8.26 8.30 -2.63
CA VAL A 129 -9.49 8.40 -1.84
C VAL A 129 -9.18 8.28 -0.33
N ALA A 130 -8.28 7.38 0.05
CA ALA A 130 -7.84 7.24 1.44
C ALA A 130 -7.20 8.53 1.96
N ILE A 131 -6.28 9.12 1.19
CA ILE A 131 -5.64 10.41 1.51
C ILE A 131 -6.71 11.49 1.72
N TYR A 132 -7.67 11.60 0.80
CA TYR A 132 -8.75 12.59 0.90
C TYR A 132 -9.63 12.38 2.16
N LEU A 133 -9.98 11.13 2.49
CA LEU A 133 -10.81 10.83 3.66
C LEU A 133 -10.08 11.05 5.00
N LEU A 134 -8.77 10.86 5.01
CA LEU A 134 -7.92 10.93 6.20
C LEU A 134 -7.29 12.32 6.41
N ALA A 135 -7.29 13.18 5.38
CA ALA A 135 -6.89 14.58 5.47
C ALA A 135 -7.93 15.37 6.28
N ARG A 136 -7.68 15.49 7.59
CA ARG A 136 -8.47 16.30 8.53
C ARG A 136 -7.55 17.04 9.47
#